data_AF-G2QAD6-F1
#
_entry.id   AF-G2QAD6-F1
#
_cell.length_a   1.000
_cell.length_b   1.000
_cell.length_c   1.000
_cell.angle_alpha   90.00
_cell.angle_beta   90.00
_cell.angle_gamma   90.00
#
_symmetry.space_group_name_H-M   'P 1'
#
loop_
_entity.id
_entity.type
_entity.pdbx_description
1 polymer ?
#
loop_
_entity_poly.entity_id
_entity_poly.type
_entity_poly.pdbx_seq_one_letter_code
_entity_poly.pdbx_strand_id
1 'polypeptide(L)'
;MVWGNDGPDAQEEESDRTKAREAFFLEFAKVIRKEFPGVPLMVTGGFSSRVGMEKAVAEGDCDLIGLARPAALNPSLPNNIVFNPEVNDQDATLYRKENKAPWLFNFIGMPAVGAAWTP
;
A
#
# COMPACT_ATOMS: atom_id res chain seq x y z
N MET A 1 -27.86 -28.14 5.83
CA MET A 1 -28.44 -26.79 5.75
C MET A 1 -27.26 -25.83 5.70
N VAL A 2 -26.90 -25.40 4.48
CA VAL A 2 -25.76 -24.52 4.21
C VAL A 2 -26.25 -23.09 4.40
N TRP A 3 -25.60 -22.32 5.25
CA TRP A 3 -25.80 -20.88 5.32
C TRP A 3 -24.61 -20.24 4.59
N GLY A 4 -24.88 -19.80 3.36
CA GLY A 4 -23.98 -18.95 2.59
C GLY A 4 -23.92 -17.57 3.25
N ASN A 5 -22.71 -17.04 3.39
CA ASN A 5 -22.46 -15.71 3.94
C ASN A 5 -21.98 -14.81 2.80
N ASP A 6 -22.91 -14.51 1.88
CA ASP A 6 -22.70 -13.58 0.78
C ASP A 6 -23.01 -12.16 1.30
N GLY A 7 -22.05 -11.61 2.07
CA GLY A 7 -22.00 -10.17 2.33
C GLY A 7 -21.38 -9.46 1.11
N PRO A 8 -21.77 -8.21 0.81
CA PRO A 8 -21.30 -7.56 -0.41
C PRO A 8 -19.79 -7.40 -0.36
N ASP A 9 -19.10 -7.95 -1.36
CA ASP A 9 -17.68 -7.71 -1.63
C ASP A 9 -17.48 -6.20 -1.81
N ALA A 10 -17.12 -5.55 -0.71
CA ALA A 10 -16.78 -4.15 -0.70
C ALA A 10 -15.46 -4.00 -1.47
N GLN A 11 -15.56 -3.74 -2.77
CA GLN A 11 -14.45 -3.28 -3.59
C GLN A 11 -13.89 -2.02 -2.92
N GLU A 12 -12.72 -2.16 -2.29
CA GLU A 12 -12.03 -1.07 -1.62
C GLU A 12 -11.53 -0.09 -2.67
N GLU A 13 -12.28 0.97 -2.94
CA GLU A 13 -11.76 2.13 -3.67
C GLU A 13 -10.51 2.64 -2.94
N GLU A 14 -9.37 2.55 -3.62
CA GLU A 14 -8.10 3.01 -3.10
C GLU A 14 -8.21 4.50 -2.71
N SER A 15 -8.13 4.77 -1.41
CA SER A 15 -8.17 6.11 -0.82
C SER A 15 -7.26 7.09 -1.57
N ASP A 16 -7.78 8.29 -1.89
CA ASP A 16 -7.01 9.38 -2.52
C ASP A 16 -5.70 9.70 -1.79
N ARG A 17 -5.67 9.50 -0.47
CA ARG A 17 -4.47 9.67 0.36
C ARG A 17 -3.39 8.63 0.05
N THR A 18 -3.78 7.42 -0.34
CA THR A 18 -2.84 6.38 -0.76
C THR A 18 -2.23 6.76 -2.11
N LYS A 19 -3.06 7.09 -3.11
CA LYS A 19 -2.60 7.56 -4.43
C LYS A 19 -1.67 8.76 -4.34
N ALA A 20 -2.01 9.74 -3.48
CA ALA A 20 -1.17 10.92 -3.25
C ALA A 20 0.19 10.58 -2.62
N ARG A 21 0.27 9.54 -1.77
CA ARG A 21 1.53 9.10 -1.17
C ARG A 21 2.40 8.34 -2.16
N GLU A 22 1.80 7.54 -3.06
CA GLU A 22 2.56 6.84 -4.11
C GLU A 22 3.19 7.84 -5.09
N ALA A 23 2.40 8.84 -5.50
CA ALA A 23 2.84 9.89 -6.41
C ALA A 23 4.05 10.67 -5.87
N PHE A 24 4.09 10.98 -4.57
CA PHE A 24 5.17 11.77 -3.98
C PHE A 24 6.57 11.15 -4.18
N PHE A 25 6.72 9.84 -3.95
CA PHE A 25 8.04 9.18 -4.06
C PHE A 25 8.46 9.01 -5.53
N LEU A 26 7.51 8.74 -6.42
CA LEU A 26 7.78 8.59 -7.85
C LEU A 26 8.12 9.93 -8.51
N GLU A 27 7.43 11.01 -8.16
CA GLU A 27 7.77 12.35 -8.65
C GLU A 27 9.20 12.74 -8.26
N PHE A 28 9.60 12.46 -7.02
CA PHE A 28 10.97 12.69 -6.59
C PHE A 28 11.98 11.83 -7.36
N ALA A 29 11.67 10.55 -7.59
CA ALA A 29 12.51 9.66 -8.38
C ALA A 29 12.68 10.14 -9.83
N LYS A 30 11.61 10.67 -10.45
CA LYS A 30 11.64 11.29 -11.80
C LYS A 30 12.61 12.46 -11.87
N VAL A 31 12.62 13.32 -10.85
CA VAL A 31 13.57 14.44 -10.79
C VAL A 31 15.00 13.92 -10.73
N ILE A 32 15.29 12.93 -9.89
CA ILE A 32 16.63 12.33 -9.79
C ILE A 32 17.03 11.67 -11.11
N ARG A 33 16.14 10.91 -11.75
CA ARG A 33 16.40 10.24 -13.04
C ARG A 33 16.78 11.24 -14.12
N LYS A 34 16.13 12.40 -14.15
CA LYS A 34 16.44 13.47 -15.11
C LYS A 34 17.86 13.99 -14.95
N GLU A 35 18.32 14.17 -13.72
CA GLU A 35 19.67 14.63 -13.42
C GLU A 35 20.73 13.52 -13.60
N PHE A 36 20.35 12.25 -13.33
CA PHE A 36 21.25 11.10 -13.34
C PHE A 36 20.67 9.91 -14.14
N PRO A 37 20.59 9.99 -15.48
CA PRO A 37 19.89 8.99 -16.28
C PRO A 37 20.51 7.59 -16.20
N GLY A 38 21.83 7.49 -16.03
CA GLY A 38 22.56 6.22 -16.00
C GLY A 38 22.71 5.57 -14.63
N VAL A 39 22.21 6.17 -13.56
CA VAL A 39 22.35 5.64 -12.20
C VAL A 39 21.14 4.75 -11.87
N PRO A 40 21.34 3.50 -11.42
CA PRO A 40 20.24 2.68 -10.96
C PRO A 40 19.50 3.32 -9.78
N LEU A 41 18.17 3.46 -9.86
CA LEU A 41 17.32 4.05 -8.84
C LEU A 41 16.41 3.00 -8.21
N MET A 42 16.42 2.97 -6.88
CA MET A 42 15.56 2.12 -6.07
C MET A 42 14.61 2.96 -5.23
N VAL A 43 13.31 2.72 -5.36
CA VAL A 43 12.29 3.38 -4.53
C VAL A 43 11.79 2.39 -3.48
N THR A 44 12.02 2.68 -2.20
CA THR A 44 11.78 1.73 -1.09
C THR A 44 10.44 1.87 -0.38
N GLY A 45 9.57 2.75 -0.86
CA GLY A 45 8.30 3.04 -0.20
C GLY A 45 7.37 3.85 -1.09
N GLY A 46 6.09 3.88 -0.70
CA GLY A 46 5.06 4.52 -1.49
C GLY A 46 4.26 3.57 -2.37
N PHE A 47 4.52 2.27 -2.36
CA PHE A 47 3.73 1.30 -3.12
C PHE A 47 2.76 0.52 -2.22
N SER A 48 1.53 0.38 -2.70
CA SER A 48 0.41 -0.31 -2.05
C SER A 48 -0.18 -1.42 -2.91
N SER A 49 0.12 -1.45 -4.22
CA SER A 49 -0.50 -2.36 -5.18
C SER A 49 0.53 -2.91 -6.18
N ARG A 50 0.26 -4.09 -6.75
CA ARG A 50 1.04 -4.65 -7.88
C ARG A 50 1.06 -3.70 -9.07
N VAL A 51 -0.10 -3.17 -9.45
CA VAL A 51 -0.25 -2.27 -10.60
C VAL A 51 0.61 -1.02 -10.46
N GLY A 52 0.63 -0.39 -9.27
CA GLY A 52 1.47 0.78 -9.01
C GLY A 52 2.96 0.47 -9.14
N MET A 53 3.39 -0.72 -8.69
CA MET A 53 4.77 -1.18 -8.82
C MET A 53 5.15 -1.43 -10.28
N GLU A 54 4.33 -2.17 -11.02
CA GLU A 54 4.58 -2.48 -12.43
C GLU A 54 4.66 -1.22 -13.28
N LYS A 55 3.73 -0.29 -13.07
CA LYS A 55 3.70 0.99 -13.78
C LYS A 55 4.98 1.80 -13.53
N ALA A 56 5.44 1.90 -12.28
CA ALA A 56 6.65 2.64 -11.95
C ALA A 56 7.91 2.09 -12.63
N VAL A 57 8.02 0.76 -12.74
CA VAL A 57 9.14 0.12 -13.45
C VAL A 57 9.00 0.30 -14.96
N ALA A 58 7.79 0.11 -15.50
CA ALA A 58 7.53 0.22 -16.94
C ALA A 58 7.72 1.65 -17.48
N GLU A 59 7.38 2.68 -16.69
CA GLU A 59 7.60 4.09 -17.03
C GLU A 59 9.07 4.53 -16.85
N GLY A 60 9.91 3.70 -16.23
CA GLY A 60 11.33 4.01 -15.97
C GLY A 60 11.56 4.97 -14.79
N ASP A 61 10.52 5.17 -13.97
CA ASP A 61 10.57 6.02 -12.77
C ASP A 61 11.57 5.48 -11.75
N CYS A 62 11.69 4.15 -11.68
CA CYS A 62 12.69 3.44 -10.90
C CYS A 62 13.05 2.11 -11.57
N ASP A 63 14.23 1.59 -11.24
CA ASP A 63 14.70 0.28 -11.72
C ASP A 63 14.36 -0.83 -10.71
N LEU A 64 14.22 -0.46 -9.44
CA LEU A 64 14.05 -1.38 -8.33
C LEU A 64 13.02 -0.85 -7.34
N ILE A 65 12.22 -1.77 -6.80
CA ILE A 65 11.23 -1.46 -5.78
C ILE A 65 11.59 -2.17 -4.48
N GLY A 66 11.69 -1.40 -3.41
CA GLY A 66 11.90 -1.90 -2.06
C GLY A 66 10.58 -2.09 -1.32
N LEU A 67 10.38 -3.28 -0.78
CA LEU A 67 9.22 -3.63 0.04
C LEU A 67 9.68 -3.83 1.49
N ALA A 68 9.56 -2.81 2.33
CA ALA A 68 10.00 -2.89 3.72
C ALA A 68 8.96 -3.57 4.63
N ARG A 69 7.99 -2.80 5.14
CA ARG A 69 6.95 -3.28 6.08
C ARG A 69 6.17 -4.51 5.58
N PRO A 70 5.67 -4.58 4.33
CA PRO A 70 4.86 -5.73 3.92
C PRO A 70 5.71 -7.00 3.80
N ALA A 71 6.98 -6.92 3.39
CA ALA A 71 7.86 -8.09 3.33
C ALA A 71 8.33 -8.55 4.72
N ALA A 72 8.48 -7.61 5.68
CA ALA A 72 8.81 -7.96 7.06
C ALA A 72 7.67 -8.74 7.75
N LEU A 73 6.41 -8.42 7.43
CA LEU A 73 5.24 -9.12 7.97
C LEU A 73 4.93 -10.42 7.22
N ASN A 74 5.17 -10.44 5.91
CA ASN A 74 4.97 -11.61 5.07
C ASN A 74 6.23 -11.82 4.20
N PRO A 75 7.19 -12.65 4.64
CA PRO A 75 8.39 -12.94 3.87
C PRO A 75 8.11 -13.60 2.50
N SER A 76 6.98 -14.30 2.37
CA SER A 76 6.53 -14.93 1.13
C SER A 76 5.68 -14.02 0.23
N LEU A 77 5.58 -12.73 0.57
CA LEU A 77 4.86 -11.72 -0.20
C LEU A 77 5.21 -11.71 -1.71
N PRO A 78 6.49 -11.84 -2.12
CA PRO A 78 6.83 -11.88 -3.55
C PRO A 78 6.13 -13.02 -4.29
N ASN A 79 6.10 -14.21 -3.70
CA ASN A 79 5.55 -15.39 -4.35
C ASN A 79 4.02 -15.46 -4.26
N ASN A 80 3.44 -14.98 -3.15
CA ASN A 80 2.03 -15.19 -2.88
C ASN A 80 1.16 -14.04 -3.42
N ILE A 81 1.75 -12.83 -3.56
CA ILE A 81 1.04 -11.62 -3.99
C ILE A 81 1.73 -10.97 -5.17
N VAL A 82 3.02 -10.63 -5.10
CA VAL A 82 3.62 -9.77 -6.15
C VAL A 82 3.67 -10.46 -7.52
N PHE A 83 4.17 -11.69 -7.56
CA PHE A 83 4.38 -12.47 -8.79
C PHE A 83 3.36 -13.59 -8.97
N ASN A 84 2.29 -13.60 -8.18
CA ASN A 84 1.30 -14.67 -8.23
C ASN A 84 0.22 -14.37 -9.29
N PRO A 85 0.20 -15.06 -10.45
CA PRO A 85 -0.77 -14.77 -11.51
C PRO A 85 -2.21 -15.13 -11.12
N GLU A 86 -2.40 -15.98 -10.09
CA GLU A 86 -3.72 -16.39 -9.62
C GLU A 86 -4.43 -15.29 -8.80
N VAL A 87 -3.69 -14.27 -8.37
CA VAL A 87 -4.24 -13.12 -7.65
C VAL A 87 -4.55 -12.02 -8.66
N ASN A 88 -5.82 -11.61 -8.71
CA ASN A 88 -6.25 -10.49 -9.55
C ASN A 88 -5.52 -9.20 -9.13
N ASP A 89 -5.19 -8.36 -10.10
CA ASP A 89 -4.44 -7.12 -9.88
C ASP A 89 -5.14 -6.15 -8.92
N GLN A 90 -6.47 -6.18 -8.86
CA GLN A 90 -7.26 -5.37 -7.93
C GLN A 90 -7.10 -5.84 -6.48
N ASP A 91 -6.89 -7.14 -6.29
CA ASP A 91 -6.76 -7.78 -4.99
C ASP A 91 -5.28 -7.91 -4.55
N ALA A 92 -4.34 -7.66 -5.46
CA ALA A 92 -2.89 -7.73 -5.24
C ALA A 92 -2.36 -6.51 -4.47
N THR A 93 -2.94 -6.25 -3.30
CA THR A 93 -2.55 -5.15 -2.41
C THR A 93 -1.54 -5.60 -1.35
N LEU A 94 -0.61 -4.70 -1.02
CA LEU A 94 0.43 -4.95 -0.04
C LEU A 94 -0.13 -4.71 1.37
N TYR A 95 -0.62 -5.79 1.98
CA TYR A 95 -1.15 -5.93 3.34
C TYR A 95 -1.11 -4.63 4.19
N ARG A 96 -2.23 -3.89 4.19
CA ARG A 96 -2.51 -2.86 5.20
C ARG A 96 -3.52 -3.46 6.16
N LYS A 97 -3.09 -3.87 7.36
CA LYS A 97 -4.04 -4.19 8.42
C LYS A 97 -4.78 -2.91 8.79
N GLU A 98 -5.97 -2.70 8.24
CA GLU A 98 -6.90 -1.74 8.81
C GLU A 98 -7.34 -2.28 10.17
N ASN A 99 -6.75 -1.71 11.23
CA ASN A 99 -7.43 -1.73 12.51
C ASN A 99 -8.63 -0.79 12.36
N LYS A 100 -9.76 -1.31 11.86
CA LYS A 100 -11.05 -0.76 12.24
C LYS A 100 -11.05 -0.86 13.75
N ALA A 101 -10.85 0.28 14.42
CA ALA A 101 -10.94 0.34 15.87
C ALA A 101 -12.19 -0.45 16.25
N PRO A 102 -12.09 -1.45 17.14
CA PRO A 102 -13.25 -2.22 17.58
C PRO A 102 -14.39 -1.24 17.84
N TRP A 103 -15.59 -1.51 17.29
CA TRP A 103 -16.78 -0.65 17.43
C TRP A 103 -16.99 -0.13 18.87
N LEU A 104 -16.49 -0.90 19.84
CA LEU A 104 -16.44 -0.57 21.25
C LEU A 104 -15.75 0.78 21.55
N PHE A 105 -14.70 1.19 20.82
CA PHE A 105 -13.98 2.45 21.04
C PHE A 105 -14.87 3.70 20.93
N ASN A 106 -15.92 3.67 20.10
CA ASN A 106 -16.89 4.76 20.00
C ASN A 106 -17.91 4.76 21.15
N PHE A 107 -18.06 3.64 21.87
CA PHE A 107 -19.00 3.48 22.97
C PHE A 107 -18.40 3.76 24.35
N ILE A 108 -17.08 3.55 24.54
CA ILE A 108 -16.41 3.74 25.85
C ILE A 108 -15.88 5.15 26.11
N GLY A 109 -16.04 6.10 25.18
CA GLY A 109 -15.69 7.51 25.41
C GLY A 109 -14.24 7.76 25.86
N MET A 110 -13.32 6.83 25.60
CA MET A 110 -11.91 7.00 25.96
C MET A 110 -11.28 7.98 24.97
N PRO A 111 -10.78 9.15 25.41
CA PRO A 111 -9.97 9.99 24.55
C PRO A 111 -8.73 9.19 24.14
N ALA A 112 -8.45 9.16 22.84
CA ALA A 112 -7.20 8.62 22.33
C ALA A 112 -6.05 9.29 23.08
N VAL A 113 -5.24 8.51 23.78
CA VAL A 113 -4.04 8.96 24.47
C VAL A 113 -3.15 9.65 23.42
N GLY A 114 -3.15 10.99 23.41
CA GLY A 114 -2.43 11.79 22.42
C GLY A 114 -3.13 13.08 21.94
N ALA A 115 -4.38 13.34 22.28
CA ALA A 115 -5.00 14.64 21.99
C ALA A 115 -4.48 15.72 22.95
N ALA A 116 -3.86 16.74 22.36
CA ALA A 116 -3.18 17.84 23.04
C ALA A 116 -4.04 18.57 24.07
N TRP A 117 -3.43 18.83 25.23
CA TRP A 117 -3.87 19.84 26.17
C TRP A 117 -3.60 21.22 25.56
N THR A 118 -4.66 21.97 25.29
CA THR A 118 -4.59 23.42 25.11
C THR A 118 -5.70 24.02 26.00
N PRO A 119 -5.34 24.94 26.92
CA PRO A 119 -6.24 25.44 27.96
C PRO A 119 -7.39 26.29 27.41
#